data_AF-A0A7X8JGM9-F1
#
_entry.id   AF-A0A7X8JGM9-F1
#
_cell.length_a   1.000
_cell.length_b   1.000
_cell.length_c   1.000
_cell.angle_alpha   90.00
_cell.angle_beta   90.00
_cell.angle_gamma   90.00
#
_symmetry.space_group_name_H-M   'P 1'
#
loop_
_entity.id
_entity.type
_entity.pdbx_description
1 polymer ?
#
loop_
_entity_poly.entity_id
_entity_poly.type
_entity_poly.pdbx_seq_one_letter_code
_entity_poly.pdbx_strand_id
1 'polypeptide(L)' 'TPMFSYTDEQGDPHEVWFENSESIIAKMRLAWQQGISGVALWRLGMEDPGLWPAVSADIVVRRIVY' A
#
# COMPACT_ATOMS: atom_id res chain seq x y z
N THR A 1 -5.03 -6.84 2.03
CA THR A 1 -4.44 -6.15 3.19
C THR A 1 -4.09 -7.21 4.20
N PRO A 2 -2.83 -7.29 4.66
CA PRO A 2 -2.40 -8.22 5.70
C PRO A 2 -2.90 -7.82 7.09
N MET A 3 -3.04 -8.81 7.97
CA MET A 3 -3.29 -8.60 9.40
C MET A 3 -2.54 -9.64 10.23
N PHE A 4 -2.32 -9.32 11.50
CA PHE A 4 -1.97 -10.30 12.52
C PHE A 4 -2.56 -9.90 13.87
N SER A 5 -2.70 -10.87 14.77
CA SER A 5 -3.08 -10.66 16.16
C SER A 5 -1.99 -11.14 17.09
N TYR A 6 -1.90 -10.52 18.26
CA TYR A 6 -0.99 -10.92 19.33
C TYR A 6 -1.56 -10.50 20.69
N THR A 7 -1.09 -11.14 21.76
CA THR A 7 -1.33 -10.70 23.13
C THR A 7 -0.04 -10.08 23.65
N ASP A 8 -0.12 -8.91 24.27
CA ASP A 8 1.06 -8.24 24.82
C ASP A 8 1.48 -8.81 26.19
N GLU A 9 2.56 -8.26 26.75
CA GLU A 9 3.10 -8.69 28.05
C GLU A 9 2.17 -8.43 29.24
N GLN A 10 1.17 -7.55 29.08
CA GLN A 10 0.15 -7.24 30.10
C GLN A 10 -1.08 -8.15 29.99
N GLY A 11 -1.16 -8.99 28.94
CA GLY A 11 -2.27 -9.88 28.67
C GLY A 11 -3.35 -9.27 27.77
N ASP A 12 -3.14 -8.07 27.23
CA ASP A 12 -4.12 -7.39 26.39
C ASP A 12 -4.06 -7.90 24.94
N PRO A 13 -5.21 -8.24 24.32
CA PRO A 13 -5.26 -8.66 22.93
C PRO A 13 -5.17 -7.47 21.98
N HIS A 14 -4.33 -7.57 20.96
CA HIS A 14 -4.14 -6.58 19.91
C HIS A 14 -4.38 -7.18 18.53
N GLU A 15 -4.91 -6.36 17.63
CA GLU A 15 -5.06 -6.68 16.21
C GLU A 15 -4.43 -5.56 15.37
N VAL A 16 -3.56 -5.94 14.44
CA VAL A 16 -2.82 -5.01 13.59
C VAL A 16 -3.22 -5.23 12.14
N TRP A 17 -3.71 -4.16 11.52
CA TRP A 17 -3.95 -4.07 10.09
C TRP A 17 -2.95 -3.09 9.49
N PHE A 18 -2.34 -3.48 8.39
CA PHE A 18 -1.35 -2.65 7.71
C PHE A 18 -1.37 -2.92 6.20
N GLU A 19 -0.65 -2.10 5.47
CA GLU A 19 -0.48 -2.26 4.03
C GLU A 19 0.95 -2.72 3.73
N ASN A 20 1.09 -3.63 2.77
CA ASN A 20 2.37 -4.03 2.20
C ASN A 20 2.39 -3.71 0.70
N SER A 21 3.53 -3.95 0.05
CA SER A 21 3.69 -3.72 -1.38
C SER A 21 2.59 -4.43 -2.21
N GLU A 22 2.28 -5.68 -1.91
CA GLU A 22 1.28 -6.45 -2.64
C GLU A 22 -0.13 -5.86 -2.52
N SER A 23 -0.55 -5.48 -1.31
CA SER A 23 -1.89 -4.94 -1.07
C SER A 23 -2.09 -3.56 -1.68
N ILE A 24 -1.02 -2.75 -1.77
CA ILE A 24 -1.05 -1.44 -2.43
C ILE A 24 -1.12 -1.61 -3.95
N ILE A 25 -0.30 -2.49 -4.54
CA ILE A 25 -0.32 -2.76 -5.99
C ILE A 25 -1.68 -3.31 -6.43
N ALA A 26 -2.29 -4.20 -5.64
CA ALA A 26 -3.65 -4.69 -5.90
C ALA A 26 -4.68 -3.55 -5.97
N LYS A 27 -4.60 -2.57 -5.05
CA LYS A 27 -5.48 -1.39 -5.05
C LYS A 27 -5.23 -0.47 -6.25
N MET A 28 -3.97 -0.25 -6.62
CA MET A 28 -3.63 0.55 -7.81
C MET A 28 -4.15 -0.09 -9.10
N ARG A 29 -4.00 -1.41 -9.24
CA ARG A 29 -4.55 -2.18 -10.38
C ARG A 29 -6.08 -2.13 -10.41
N LEU A 30 -6.74 -2.23 -9.26
CA LEU A 30 -8.19 -2.10 -9.17
C LEU A 30 -8.65 -0.69 -9.60
N ALA A 31 -7.99 0.36 -9.11
CA ALA A 31 -8.30 1.73 -9.50
C ALA A 31 -8.22 1.93 -11.03
N TRP A 32 -7.18 1.37 -11.65
CA TRP A 32 -7.04 1.36 -13.10
C TRP A 32 -8.20 0.62 -13.80
N GLN A 33 -8.54 -0.59 -13.33
CA GLN A 33 -9.65 -1.39 -13.88
C GLN A 33 -11.00 -0.66 -13.77
N GLN A 34 -11.18 0.18 -12.75
CA GLN A 34 -12.39 0.97 -12.53
C GLN A 34 -12.38 2.33 -13.25
N GLY A 35 -11.33 2.64 -14.02
CA GLY A 35 -11.23 3.92 -14.75
C GLY A 35 -10.94 5.14 -13.85
N ILE A 36 -10.47 4.92 -12.62
CA ILE A 36 -10.09 5.99 -11.70
C ILE A 36 -8.78 6.63 -12.19
N SER A 37 -8.73 7.96 -12.27
CA SER A 37 -7.64 8.69 -12.93
C SER A 37 -6.30 8.70 -12.17
N GLY A 38 -6.27 8.28 -10.91
CA GLY A 38 -5.04 8.25 -10.13
C GLY A 38 -5.24 7.76 -8.70
N VAL A 39 -4.12 7.55 -8.01
CA VAL A 39 -4.04 7.16 -6.60
C VAL A 39 -3.15 8.16 -5.89
N ALA A 40 -3.58 8.61 -4.71
CA ALA A 40 -2.76 9.42 -3.81
C ALA A 40 -2.23 8.55 -2.67
N LEU A 41 -0.93 8.66 -2.38
CA LEU A 41 -0.28 7.96 -1.27
C LEU A 41 -0.16 8.91 -0.07
N TRP A 42 -0.66 8.49 1.09
CA TRP A 42 -0.47 9.18 2.36
C TRP A 42 0.23 8.25 3.36
N ARG A 43 1.41 8.60 3.88
CA ARG A 43 2.31 9.70 3.49
C ARG A 43 3.69 9.15 3.17
N LEU A 44 4.48 9.93 2.46
CA LEU A 44 5.85 9.57 2.14
C LEU A 44 6.68 9.39 3.42
N GLY A 45 7.53 8.36 3.42
CA GLY A 45 8.42 8.00 4.52
C GLY A 45 7.81 7.02 5.53
N MET A 46 6.68 6.38 5.21
CA MET A 46 6.02 5.37 6.05
C MET A 46 5.61 4.11 5.27
N GLU A 47 5.94 4.06 3.98
CA GLU A 47 5.63 2.93 3.12
C GLU A 47 6.52 1.71 3.36
N ASP A 48 6.01 0.55 2.92
CA ASP A 48 6.82 -0.66 2.75
C ASP A 48 8.03 -0.36 1.85
N PRO A 49 9.26 -0.73 2.24
CA PRO A 49 10.47 -0.45 1.44
C PRO A 49 10.42 -1.03 0.02
N GLY A 50 9.64 -2.10 -0.19
CA GLY A 50 9.41 -2.72 -1.49
C GLY A 50 8.41 -1.96 -2.37
N LEU A 51 7.72 -0.95 -1.87
CA LEU A 51 6.61 -0.32 -2.58
C LEU A 51 7.10 0.38 -3.85
N TRP A 52 8.14 1.21 -3.76
CA TRP A 52 8.64 1.95 -4.92
C TRP A 52 9.21 1.04 -6.01
N PRO A 53 10.02 0.00 -5.70
CA PRO A 53 10.39 -1.02 -6.68
C PRO A 53 9.18 -1.68 -7.34
N ALA A 54 8.16 -2.07 -6.57
CA ALA A 54 6.95 -2.71 -7.10
C ALA A 54 6.16 -1.75 -8.02
N VAL A 55 5.98 -0.49 -7.62
CA VAL A 55 5.33 0.54 -8.45
C VAL A 55 6.08 0.73 -9.77
N SER A 56 7.42 0.80 -9.72
CA SER A 56 8.25 0.95 -10.92
C SER A 56 8.16 -0.25 -11.87
N ALA A 57 7.90 -1.45 -11.34
CA ALA A 57 7.80 -2.67 -12.14
C ALA A 57 6.39 -2.89 -12.71
N ASP A 58 5.35 -2.59 -11.92
CA ASP A 58 3.98 -3.07 -12.18
C ASP A 58 2.99 -1.98 -12.62
N ILE A 59 3.31 -0.69 -12.43
CA ILE A 59 2.36 0.42 -12.63
C ILE A 59 2.89 1.42 -13.66
N VAL A 60 2.04 1.77 -14.64
CA VAL A 60 2.34 2.84 -15.59
C VAL A 60 2.08 4.20 -14.92
N VAL A 61 3.16 4.93 -14.59
CA VAL A 61 3.08 6.25 -13.96
C VAL A 61 3.23 7.36 -14.99
N ARG A 62 2.22 8.23 -15.11
CA ARG A 62 2.28 9.42 -15.95
C ARG A 62 3.09 10.52 -15.25
N ARG A 63 4.20 10.93 -15.85
CA ARG A 63 4.96 12.12 -15.43
C ARG A 63 4.40 13.37 -16.10
N ILE A 64 4.04 14.37 -15.31
CA ILE A 64 3.65 15.71 -15.78
C ILE A 64 4.71 16.68 -15.29
N VAL A 65 5.34 17.41 -16.22
CA VAL A 65 6.29 18.49 -15.94
C VAL A 65 5.70 19.75 -16.55
N TYR A 66 5.60 20.82 -15.77
CA TYR A 66 5.18 22.14 -16.22
C TYR A 66 6.39 22.98 -16.64
#